data_AF-A0A7Y2BKZ5-F1
#
_entry.id   AF-A0A7Y2BKZ5-F1
#
_cell.length_a   1.000
_cell.length_b   1.000
_cell.length_c   1.000
_cell.angle_alpha   90.00
_cell.angle_beta   90.00
_cell.angle_gamma   90.00
#
_symmetry.space_group_name_H-M   'P 1'
#
loop_
_entity.id
_entity.type
_entity.pdbx_description
1 polymer ?
#
loop_
_entity_poly.entity_id
_entity_poly.type
_entity_poly.pdbx_seq_one_letter_code
_entity_poly.pdbx_strand_id
1 'polypeptide(L)'
;MKEIFSSFITQAFVIAALMGAASLSASVARAQAVPGSETTYDFEDDLVTGDLVRPDGEQLIVRRRGRRASLIQIREHFIPEMLKSVEDL
;
A
#
# COMPACT_ATOMS: atom_id res chain seq x y z
N MET A 1 23.82 57.02 -8.81
CA MET A 1 22.77 56.18 -9.43
C MET A 1 23.31 55.07 -10.36
N LYS A 2 24.62 54.76 -10.39
CA LYS A 2 25.16 53.68 -11.25
C LYS A 2 25.29 52.33 -10.49
N GLU A 3 25.63 52.37 -9.20
CA GLU A 3 25.79 51.19 -8.35
C GLU A 3 24.48 50.41 -8.09
N ILE A 4 23.34 51.11 -8.06
CA ILE A 4 22.01 50.52 -7.81
C ILE A 4 21.60 49.62 -8.98
N PHE A 5 21.85 50.05 -10.22
CA PHE A 5 21.52 49.26 -11.41
C PHE A 5 22.42 48.01 -11.56
N SER A 6 23.68 48.08 -11.13
CA SER A 6 24.60 46.93 -11.15
C SER A 6 24.18 45.83 -10.17
N SER A 7 23.76 46.21 -8.95
CA SER A 7 23.24 45.27 -7.94
C SER A 7 21.95 44.60 -8.39
N PHE A 8 21.06 45.32 -9.09
CA PHE A 8 19.82 44.75 -9.61
C PHE A 8 20.08 43.69 -10.70
N ILE A 9 21.06 43.93 -11.57
CA ILE A 9 21.41 42.99 -12.65
C ILE A 9 22.06 41.72 -12.09
N THR A 10 22.95 41.85 -11.11
CA THR A 10 23.58 40.70 -10.44
C THR A 10 22.57 39.89 -9.62
N GLN A 11 21.65 40.55 -8.92
CA GLN A 11 20.60 39.87 -8.15
C GLN A 11 19.59 39.15 -9.04
N ALA A 12 19.24 39.73 -10.20
CA ALA A 12 18.41 39.06 -11.21
C ALA A 12 19.08 37.81 -11.78
N PHE A 13 20.40 37.84 -11.98
CA PHE A 13 21.15 36.69 -12.49
C PHE A 13 21.23 35.55 -11.47
N VAL A 14 21.40 35.85 -10.18
CA VAL A 14 21.39 34.84 -9.09
C VAL A 14 20.02 34.19 -8.95
N ILE A 15 18.93 34.96 -9.03
CA ILE A 15 17.57 34.42 -8.96
C ILE A 15 17.26 33.51 -10.16
N ALA A 16 17.69 33.91 -11.37
CA ALA A 16 17.55 33.09 -12.57
C ALA A 16 18.34 31.77 -12.47
N ALA A 17 19.56 31.82 -11.90
CA ALA A 17 20.37 30.62 -11.66
C ALA A 17 19.74 29.68 -10.61
N LEU A 18 19.13 30.24 -9.55
CA LEU A 18 18.46 29.46 -8.51
C LEU A 18 17.15 28.80 -9.01
N MET A 19 16.38 29.48 -9.87
CA MET A 19 15.18 28.91 -10.51
C MET A 19 15.51 27.88 -11.59
N GLY A 20 16.63 28.04 -12.30
CA GLY A 20 17.08 27.07 -13.32
C GLY A 20 17.51 25.72 -12.72
N ALA A 21 18.14 25.73 -11.54
CA ALA A 21 18.63 24.52 -10.88
C ALA A 21 17.51 23.63 -10.30
N ALA A 22 16.38 24.21 -9.89
CA ALA A 22 15.26 23.45 -9.32
C ALA A 22 14.46 22.63 -10.35
N SER A 23 14.68 22.87 -11.65
CA SER A 23 13.89 22.28 -12.73
C SER A 23 14.44 20.94 -13.26
N LEU A 24 15.65 20.52 -12.83
CA LEU A 24 16.31 19.30 -13.36
C LEU A 24 16.09 18.02 -12.52
N SER A 25 15.26 18.02 -11.48
CA SER A 25 15.04 16.83 -10.64
C SER A 25 13.61 16.68 -10.16
N ALA A 26 12.69 16.46 -11.09
CA ALA A 26 11.37 15.94 -10.75
C ALA A 26 10.89 14.94 -11.81
N SER A 27 11.59 13.81 -11.94
CA SER A 27 11.02 12.61 -12.54
C SER A 27 10.00 11.99 -11.57
N VAL A 28 8.79 12.57 -11.55
CA VAL A 28 7.65 11.98 -10.85
C VAL A 28 7.22 10.72 -11.60
N ALA A 29 7.55 9.56 -11.06
CA ALA A 29 7.02 8.29 -11.53
C ALA A 29 5.49 8.28 -11.30
N ARG A 30 4.73 8.28 -12.41
CA ARG A 30 3.28 8.07 -12.37
C ARG A 30 3.00 6.58 -12.52
N ALA A 31 2.35 5.98 -11.54
CA ALA A 31 1.83 4.63 -11.65
C ALA A 31 0.78 4.61 -12.78
N GLN A 32 1.04 3.84 -13.83
CA GLN A 32 0.03 3.55 -14.84
C GLN A 32 -0.97 2.57 -14.20
N ALA A 33 -2.16 3.07 -13.88
CA ALA A 33 -3.27 2.20 -13.52
C ALA A 33 -3.57 1.33 -14.74
N VAL A 34 -3.22 0.06 -14.67
CA VAL A 34 -3.66 -0.95 -15.65
C VAL A 34 -5.19 -0.99 -15.52
N PRO A 35 -5.96 -0.62 -16.55
CA PRO A 35 -7.40 -0.75 -16.48
C PRO A 35 -7.70 -2.24 -16.31
N GLY A 36 -8.43 -2.58 -15.23
CA GLY A 36 -8.93 -3.93 -15.03
C GLY A 36 -9.70 -4.36 -16.27
N SER A 37 -9.51 -5.60 -16.70
CA SER A 37 -10.19 -6.14 -17.88
C SER A 37 -11.69 -6.04 -17.67
N GLU A 38 -12.33 -5.10 -18.37
CA GLU A 38 -13.77 -4.94 -18.38
C GLU A 38 -14.37 -6.04 -19.27
N THR A 39 -15.12 -6.96 -18.68
CA THR A 39 -15.85 -7.99 -19.41
C THR A 39 -17.27 -7.50 -19.68
N THR A 40 -17.48 -6.86 -20.83
CA THR A 40 -18.82 -6.46 -21.30
C THR A 40 -19.45 -7.63 -22.05
N TYR A 41 -20.61 -8.09 -21.57
CA TYR A 41 -21.42 -9.08 -22.27
C TYR A 41 -22.67 -8.38 -22.82
N ASP A 42 -22.91 -8.52 -24.11
CA ASP A 42 -24.03 -7.94 -24.83
C ASP A 42 -24.95 -9.06 -25.38
N PHE A 43 -26.27 -8.90 -25.22
CA PHE A 43 -27.29 -9.91 -25.51
C PHE A 43 -28.38 -9.35 -26.43
N GLU A 44 -28.00 -8.54 -27.43
CA GLU A 44 -28.90 -7.80 -28.34
C GLU A 44 -30.20 -8.53 -28.75
N ASP A 45 -30.14 -9.81 -29.15
CA ASP A 45 -31.31 -10.56 -29.67
C ASP A 45 -31.71 -11.80 -28.82
N ASP A 46 -31.04 -12.07 -27.70
CA ASP A 46 -31.26 -13.28 -26.92
C ASP A 46 -32.05 -13.01 -25.62
N LEU A 47 -33.16 -13.73 -25.44
CA LEU A 47 -33.91 -13.68 -24.19
C LEU A 47 -33.16 -14.44 -23.09
N VAL A 48 -32.37 -13.73 -22.31
CA VAL A 48 -31.67 -14.29 -21.14
C VAL A 48 -32.68 -14.53 -20.01
N THR A 49 -33.13 -15.78 -19.87
CA THR A 49 -33.96 -16.18 -18.73
C THR A 49 -33.08 -16.80 -17.66
N GLY A 50 -32.85 -16.05 -16.57
CA GLY A 50 -32.20 -16.55 -15.36
C GLY A 50 -33.23 -16.74 -14.26
N ASP A 51 -33.29 -17.93 -13.67
CA ASP A 51 -34.07 -18.13 -12.46
C ASP A 51 -33.15 -17.93 -11.25
N LEU A 52 -33.55 -17.06 -10.32
CA LEU A 52 -32.80 -16.84 -9.08
C LEU A 52 -33.05 -18.04 -8.18
N VAL A 53 -32.19 -19.05 -8.28
CA VAL A 53 -32.10 -20.09 -7.25
C VAL A 53 -31.54 -19.42 -6.01
N ARG A 54 -32.45 -19.03 -5.12
CA ARG A 54 -32.05 -18.55 -3.81
C ARG A 54 -31.37 -19.73 -3.09
N PRO A 55 -30.18 -19.54 -2.50
CA PRO A 55 -29.49 -20.60 -1.77
C PRO A 55 -30.16 -20.89 -0.42
N ASP A 56 -31.50 -20.96 -0.39
CA ASP A 56 -32.31 -21.18 0.81
C ASP A 56 -32.32 -22.65 1.25
N GLY A 57 -31.66 -23.53 0.51
CA GLY A 57 -31.82 -24.96 0.63
C GLY A 57 -31.16 -25.59 1.85
N GLU A 58 -30.16 -24.96 2.47
CA GLU A 58 -29.52 -25.55 3.65
C GLU A 58 -29.26 -24.53 4.75
N GLN A 59 -29.94 -24.73 5.87
CA GLN A 59 -29.58 -24.13 7.14
C GLN A 59 -28.21 -24.70 7.56
N LEU A 60 -27.15 -23.93 7.35
CA LEU A 60 -25.81 -24.26 7.85
C LEU A 60 -25.82 -24.28 9.38
N ILE A 61 -26.06 -25.47 9.97
CA ILE A 61 -25.99 -25.67 11.42
C ILE A 61 -24.50 -25.76 11.80
N VAL A 62 -23.87 -24.60 11.98
CA VAL A 62 -22.50 -24.53 12.46
C VAL A 62 -22.48 -24.80 13.96
N ARG A 63 -21.87 -25.91 14.37
CA ARG A 63 -21.58 -26.18 15.79
C ARG A 63 -20.59 -25.11 16.28
N ARG A 64 -20.92 -24.42 17.37
CA ARG A 64 -20.05 -23.41 17.98
C ARG A 64 -18.68 -24.03 18.25
N ARG A 65 -17.60 -23.40 17.77
CA ARG A 65 -16.22 -23.85 18.03
C ARG A 65 -16.05 -24.05 19.54
N GLY A 66 -15.79 -25.29 19.95
CA GLY A 66 -15.60 -25.64 21.36
C GLY A 66 -14.51 -24.77 21.98
N ARG A 67 -14.75 -24.28 23.20
CA ARG A 67 -13.73 -23.57 23.97
C ARG A 67 -12.65 -24.57 24.37
N ARG A 68 -11.55 -24.59 23.64
CA ARG A 68 -10.36 -25.37 23.99
C ARG A 68 -9.36 -24.40 24.63
N ALA A 69 -8.78 -24.79 25.76
CA ALA A 69 -7.64 -24.07 26.30
C ALA A 69 -6.46 -24.22 25.33
N SER A 70 -5.70 -23.14 25.11
CA SER A 70 -4.44 -23.23 24.41
C SER A 70 -3.44 -23.99 25.29
N LEU A 71 -2.71 -24.95 24.71
CA LEU A 71 -1.56 -25.60 25.35
C LEU A 71 -0.26 -24.82 25.12
N ILE A 72 -0.29 -23.81 24.27
CA ILE A 72 0.87 -22.95 23.99
C ILE A 72 1.01 -21.96 25.14
N GLN A 73 2.14 -22.00 25.84
CA GLN A 73 2.51 -21.06 26.89
C GLN A 73 3.71 -20.22 26.44
N ILE A 74 3.68 -18.93 26.73
CA ILE A 74 4.81 -18.03 26.48
C ILE A 74 5.85 -18.25 27.57
N ARG A 75 7.11 -18.45 27.19
CA ARG A 75 8.21 -18.72 28.13
C ARG A 75 8.77 -17.42 28.71
N GLU A 76 8.62 -17.21 30.02
CA GLU A 76 9.03 -15.96 30.69
C GLU A 76 10.55 -15.82 30.87
N HIS A 77 11.26 -16.93 30.98
CA HIS A 77 12.70 -16.96 31.32
C HIS A 77 13.56 -17.52 30.19
N PHE A 78 13.12 -17.39 28.95
CA PHE A 78 13.86 -17.93 27.80
C PHE A 78 15.29 -17.37 27.69
N ILE A 79 15.44 -16.05 27.75
CA ILE A 79 16.73 -15.36 27.62
C ILE A 79 17.72 -15.72 28.74
N PRO A 80 17.37 -15.61 30.04
CA PRO A 80 18.34 -15.91 31.10
C PRO A 80 18.76 -17.39 31.13
N GLU A 81 17.90 -18.32 30.72
CA GLU A 81 18.29 -19.74 30.62
C GLU A 81 19.17 -20.02 29.39
N MET A 82 18.95 -19.33 28.27
CA MET A 82 19.83 -19.45 27.11
C MET A 82 21.27 -19.04 27.44
N LEU A 83 21.44 -17.93 28.15
CA LEU A 83 22.78 -17.46 28.55
C LEU A 83 23.50 -18.48 29.45
N LYS A 84 22.78 -19.05 30.43
CA LYS A 84 23.32 -20.12 31.29
C LYS A 84 23.79 -21.35 30.50
N SER A 85 23.07 -21.74 29.45
CA SER A 85 23.45 -22.91 28.64
C SER A 85 24.73 -22.70 27.82
N VAL A 86 25.10 -21.46 27.54
CA VAL A 86 26.33 -21.12 26.80
C VAL A 86 27.52 -21.01 27.75
N GLU A 87 27.31 -20.53 28.97
CA GLU A 87 28.35 -20.44 30.01
C GLU A 87 28.77 -21.79 30.59
N ASP A 88 27.92 -22.81 30.51
CA ASP A 88 28.22 -24.20 30.95
C ASP A 88 29.05 -25.01 29.90
N LEU A 89 29.60 -24.37 28.86
CA LEU A 89 30.43 -24.98 27.80
C LEU A 89 31.92 -24.59 27.93
#